data_AF-A0A3A0D207-F1
#
_entry.id   AF-A0A3A0D207-F1
#
_cell.length_a   1.000
_cell.length_b   1.000
_cell.length_c   1.000
_cell.angle_alpha   90.00
_cell.angle_beta   90.00
_cell.angle_gamma   90.00
#
_symmetry.space_group_name_H-M   'P 1'
#
loop_
_entity.id
_entity.type
_entity.pdbx_description
1 polymer ?
#
loop_
_entity_poly.entity_id
_entity_poly.type
_entity_poly.pdbx_seq_one_letter_code
_entity_poly.pdbx_strand_id
1 'polypeptide(L)'
;IDVASNEIVACGLSMPHSPRWHRGDLWLLESGDGSLGRVDLQRGVYEPIVKLPGFTRGLALVGSLALVGLSQVRESAVFSGIPLVERLEERTCGVWMVDIDRGATLGFLRFEAAVQEIFAVEALFGARYPDLINDDAELIGRSYVLSDAALADVPGEMRSSG
;
A
#
# COMPACT_ATOMS: atom_id res chain seq x y z
N ILE A 1 -3.53 -9.55 15.93
CA ILE A 1 -3.98 -9.80 17.32
C ILE A 1 -5.35 -9.15 17.44
N ASP A 2 -6.33 -9.87 17.98
CA ASP A 2 -7.58 -9.26 18.39
C ASP A 2 -7.34 -8.41 19.64
N VAL A 3 -7.75 -7.15 19.62
CA VAL A 3 -7.42 -6.20 20.70
C VAL A 3 -8.20 -6.50 21.98
N ALA A 4 -9.43 -7.02 21.87
CA ALA A 4 -10.29 -7.25 23.02
C ALA A 4 -9.94 -8.56 23.74
N SER A 5 -9.71 -9.64 22.98
CA SER A 5 -9.39 -10.95 23.53
C SER A 5 -7.88 -11.20 23.70
N ASN A 6 -7.03 -10.35 23.09
CA ASN A 6 -5.59 -10.56 22.99
C ASN A 6 -5.18 -11.86 22.29
N GLU A 7 -6.07 -12.41 21.44
CA GLU A 7 -5.83 -13.65 20.70
C GLU A 7 -5.08 -13.39 19.38
N ILE A 8 -4.26 -14.37 18.99
CA ILE A 8 -3.57 -14.33 17.70
C ILE A 8 -4.54 -14.81 16.61
N VAL A 9 -5.02 -13.87 15.78
CA VAL A 9 -5.98 -14.14 14.69
C VAL A 9 -5.35 -14.74 13.43
N ALA A 10 -4.04 -14.63 13.27
CA ALA A 10 -3.27 -15.24 12.18
C ALA A 10 -1.80 -15.38 12.58
N CYS A 11 -1.17 -16.50 12.21
CA CYS A 11 0.21 -16.84 12.54
C CYS A 11 1.05 -17.04 11.28
N GLY A 12 2.39 -17.09 11.44
CA GLY A 12 3.31 -17.44 10.35
C GLY A 12 3.54 -16.33 9.32
N LEU A 13 3.15 -15.10 9.64
CA LEU A 13 3.39 -13.92 8.82
C LEU A 13 4.75 -13.30 9.15
N SER A 14 5.45 -12.84 8.12
CA SER A 14 6.65 -12.03 8.19
C SER A 14 6.29 -10.56 7.99
N MET A 15 6.49 -9.76 9.04
CA MET A 15 6.25 -8.32 8.99
C MET A 15 4.83 -7.93 8.49
N PRO A 16 3.73 -8.46 9.07
CA PRO A 16 2.38 -8.06 8.65
C PRO A 16 2.14 -6.58 8.92
N HIS A 17 1.53 -5.88 7.96
CA HIS A 17 1.37 -4.42 7.99
C HIS A 17 -0.01 -3.99 7.46
N SER A 18 -0.40 -2.75 7.80
CA SER A 18 -1.61 -2.07 7.31
C SER A 18 -2.91 -2.90 7.35
N PRO A 19 -3.31 -3.49 8.49
CA PRO A 19 -4.59 -4.19 8.56
C PRO A 19 -5.76 -3.24 8.25
N ARG A 20 -6.73 -3.70 7.45
CA ARG A 20 -7.93 -2.96 7.04
C ARG A 20 -9.13 -3.90 7.03
N TRP A 21 -10.24 -3.48 7.65
CA TRP A 21 -11.53 -4.12 7.43
C TRP A 21 -12.17 -3.56 6.17
N HIS A 22 -12.56 -4.43 5.23
CA HIS A 22 -13.19 -4.00 3.99
C HIS A 22 -14.05 -5.11 3.41
N ARG A 23 -15.27 -4.77 2.97
CA ARG A 23 -16.26 -5.71 2.40
C ARG A 23 -16.53 -6.96 3.26
N GLY A 24 -16.37 -6.85 4.58
CA GLY A 24 -16.63 -7.95 5.53
C GLY A 24 -15.42 -8.88 5.78
N ASP A 25 -14.26 -8.58 5.20
CA ASP A 25 -13.04 -9.34 5.40
C ASP A 25 -11.95 -8.49 6.07
N LEU A 26 -11.03 -9.15 6.79
CA LEU A 26 -9.79 -8.55 7.27
C LEU A 26 -8.71 -8.67 6.20
N TRP A 27 -8.30 -7.54 5.64
CA TRP A 27 -7.21 -7.42 4.68
C TRP A 27 -5.93 -6.98 5.38
N LEU A 28 -4.77 -7.44 4.89
CA LEU A 28 -3.47 -6.96 5.34
C LEU A 28 -2.41 -7.10 4.25
N LEU A 29 -1.29 -6.43 4.48
CA LEU A 29 -0.08 -6.57 3.69
C LEU A 29 0.87 -7.52 4.42
N GLU A 30 1.41 -8.49 3.69
CA GLU A 30 2.54 -9.30 4.16
C GLU A 30 3.80 -8.69 3.54
N SER A 31 4.53 -7.88 4.33
CA SER A 31 5.64 -7.09 3.82
C SER A 31 6.90 -7.92 3.54
N GLY A 32 7.10 -9.02 4.27
CA GLY A 32 8.25 -9.93 4.06
C GLY A 32 8.20 -10.73 2.77
N ASP A 33 7.01 -10.98 2.24
CA ASP A 33 6.70 -11.63 0.96
C ASP A 33 6.34 -10.60 -0.13
N GLY A 34 5.96 -9.39 0.28
CA GLY A 34 5.48 -8.32 -0.59
C GLY A 34 4.13 -8.66 -1.21
N SER A 35 3.19 -9.17 -0.42
CA SER A 35 1.86 -9.57 -0.88
C SER A 35 0.73 -8.78 -0.23
N LEU A 36 -0.43 -8.79 -0.89
CA LEU A 36 -1.71 -8.34 -0.38
C LEU A 36 -2.66 -9.53 -0.35
N GLY A 37 -3.42 -9.65 0.73
CA GLY A 37 -4.37 -10.72 0.92
C GLY A 37 -5.34 -10.45 2.06
N ARG A 38 -6.18 -11.45 2.30
CA ARG A 38 -7.17 -11.45 3.37
C ARG A 38 -6.87 -12.55 4.39
N VAL A 39 -7.38 -12.42 5.59
CA VAL A 39 -7.28 -13.42 6.64
C VAL A 39 -8.58 -14.19 6.73
N ASP A 40 -8.51 -15.52 6.55
CA ASP A 40 -9.57 -16.41 7.01
C ASP A 40 -9.50 -16.48 8.54
N LEU A 41 -10.41 -15.77 9.20
CA LEU A 41 -10.47 -15.70 10.67
C LEU A 41 -10.89 -17.02 11.33
N GLN A 42 -11.56 -17.93 10.62
CA GLN A 42 -11.92 -19.24 11.16
C GLN A 42 -10.72 -20.17 11.18
N ARG A 43 -9.91 -20.12 10.13
CA ARG A 43 -8.72 -20.97 9.97
C ARG A 43 -7.47 -20.34 10.59
N GLY A 44 -7.48 -19.03 10.82
CA GLY A 44 -6.31 -18.27 11.25
C GLY A 44 -5.22 -18.18 10.18
N VAL A 45 -5.61 -18.18 8.90
CA VAL A 45 -4.68 -18.29 7.75
C VAL A 45 -4.80 -17.05 6.88
N TYR A 46 -3.65 -16.54 6.44
CA TYR A 46 -3.56 -15.50 5.43
C TYR A 46 -3.60 -16.10 4.01
N GLU A 47 -4.46 -15.54 3.18
CA GLU A 47 -4.69 -15.94 1.80
C GLU A 47 -4.22 -14.80 0.86
N PRO A 48 -2.98 -14.87 0.33
CA PRO A 48 -2.48 -13.87 -0.60
C PRO A 48 -3.26 -13.95 -1.93
N ILE A 49 -3.66 -12.80 -2.45
CA ILE A 49 -4.33 -12.71 -3.76
C ILE A 49 -3.40 -12.15 -4.84
N VAL A 50 -2.36 -11.42 -4.46
CA VAL A 50 -1.38 -10.85 -5.38
C VAL A 50 -0.03 -10.68 -4.68
N LYS A 51 1.05 -10.83 -5.45
CA LYS A 51 2.39 -10.42 -5.03
C LYS A 51 2.83 -9.19 -5.82
N LEU A 52 3.42 -8.24 -5.13
CA LEU A 52 3.86 -6.96 -5.66
C LEU A 52 5.40 -6.89 -5.69
N PRO A 53 5.98 -6.01 -6.54
CA PRO A 53 7.43 -5.93 -6.73
C PRO A 53 8.11 -5.01 -5.71
N GLY A 54 7.76 -5.10 -4.41
CA GLY A 54 8.39 -4.27 -3.38
C GLY A 54 7.87 -4.55 -1.97
N PHE A 55 8.46 -3.86 -0.98
CA PHE A 55 8.08 -4.01 0.42
C PHE A 55 6.75 -3.31 0.68
N THR A 56 5.69 -4.09 0.88
CA THR A 56 4.32 -3.56 0.95
C THR A 56 4.08 -2.79 2.26
N ARG A 57 3.71 -1.52 2.17
CA ARG A 57 3.35 -0.65 3.30
C ARG A 57 2.32 0.40 2.88
N GLY A 58 1.39 0.73 3.78
CA GLY A 58 0.25 1.59 3.46
C GLY A 58 -0.78 0.88 2.56
N LEU A 59 -2.04 0.88 3.00
CA LEU A 59 -3.14 0.24 2.29
C LEU A 59 -4.40 1.11 2.40
N ALA A 60 -4.94 1.51 1.26
CA ALA A 60 -6.28 2.08 1.16
C ALA A 60 -7.15 1.18 0.27
N LEU A 61 -8.40 0.97 0.66
CA LEU A 61 -9.36 0.12 -0.05
C LEU A 61 -10.58 0.94 -0.44
N VAL A 62 -10.95 0.90 -1.73
CA VAL A 62 -12.03 1.68 -2.33
C VAL A 62 -12.80 0.82 -3.32
N GLY A 63 -14.00 0.36 -2.96
CA GLY A 63 -14.74 -0.58 -3.80
C GLY A 63 -13.96 -1.89 -4.03
N SER A 64 -13.63 -2.21 -5.29
CA SER A 64 -12.76 -3.34 -5.64
C SER A 64 -11.28 -2.96 -5.76
N LEU A 65 -10.92 -1.70 -5.52
CA LEU A 65 -9.56 -1.21 -5.68
C LEU A 65 -8.80 -1.24 -4.35
N ALA A 66 -7.58 -1.77 -4.38
CA ALA A 66 -6.58 -1.59 -3.34
C ALA A 66 -5.46 -0.68 -3.86
N LEU A 67 -5.16 0.37 -3.11
CA LEU A 67 -3.97 1.20 -3.31
C LEU A 67 -2.93 0.76 -2.29
N VAL A 68 -1.83 0.18 -2.79
CA VAL A 68 -0.77 -0.40 -1.97
C VAL A 68 0.51 0.40 -2.15
N GLY A 69 1.05 0.94 -1.07
CA GLY A 69 2.37 1.55 -1.11
C GLY A 69 3.46 0.49 -1.13
N LEU A 70 4.50 0.73 -1.91
CA LEU A 70 5.72 -0.07 -1.95
C LEU A 70 6.90 0.79 -1.50
N SER A 71 7.71 0.24 -0.59
CA SER A 71 9.01 0.77 -0.22
C SER A 71 10.12 -0.07 -0.85
N GLN A 72 11.27 0.55 -1.10
CA GLN A 72 12.48 -0.19 -1.46
C GLN A 72 12.92 -1.05 -0.28
N VAL A 73 13.28 -2.30 -0.56
CA VAL A 73 13.97 -3.12 0.44
C VAL A 73 15.44 -2.70 0.45
N ARG A 74 15.93 -2.26 1.61
CA ARG A 74 17.37 -2.07 1.82
C ARG A 74 17.95 -3.36 2.35
N GLU A 75 19.02 -3.86 1.73
CA GLU A 75 19.83 -4.92 2.35
C GLU A 75 20.43 -4.38 3.66
N SER A 76 19.83 -4.78 4.76
CA SER A 76 20.35 -4.58 6.11
C SER A 76 20.09 -5.86 6.91
N ALA A 77 20.75 -6.01 8.06
CA ALA A 77 20.61 -7.20 8.90
C ALA A 77 19.15 -7.54 9.29
N VAL A 78 18.23 -6.57 9.22
CA VAL A 78 16.80 -6.76 9.52
C VAL A 78 16.03 -7.40 8.36
N PHE A 79 16.51 -7.26 7.12
CA PHE A 79 15.86 -7.77 5.91
C PHE A 79 16.60 -8.97 5.29
N SER A 80 17.65 -9.50 5.94
CA SER A 80 18.32 -10.71 5.46
C SER A 80 17.41 -11.92 5.61
N GLY A 81 17.19 -12.67 4.52
CA GLY A 81 16.43 -13.92 4.53
C GLY A 81 14.90 -13.78 4.44
N ILE A 82 14.39 -12.63 4.00
CA ILE A 82 12.96 -12.51 3.66
C ILE A 82 12.70 -12.95 2.21
N PRO A 83 11.60 -13.68 1.93
CA PRO A 83 11.29 -14.18 0.58
C PRO A 83 11.26 -13.10 -0.51
N LEU A 84 10.87 -11.87 -0.14
CA LEU A 84 10.85 -10.74 -1.05
C LEU A 84 12.24 -10.37 -1.60
N VAL A 85 13.29 -10.40 -0.76
CA VAL A 85 14.67 -10.05 -1.15
C VAL A 85 15.25 -11.09 -2.08
N GLU A 86 14.92 -12.37 -1.86
CA GLU A 86 15.36 -13.46 -2.73
C GLU A 86 14.70 -13.40 -4.13
N ARG A 87 13.49 -12.82 -4.21
CA ARG A 87 12.68 -12.77 -5.43
C ARG A 87 12.95 -11.56 -6.31
N LEU A 88 13.40 -10.43 -5.74
CA LEU A 88 13.44 -9.16 -6.45
C LEU A 88 14.86 -8.63 -6.61
N GLU A 89 15.25 -8.38 -7.86
CA GLU A 89 16.47 -7.65 -8.21
C GLU A 89 16.26 -6.12 -8.17
N GLU A 90 15.04 -5.65 -8.45
CA GLU A 90 14.69 -4.23 -8.51
C GLU A 90 14.13 -3.70 -7.19
N ARG A 91 14.62 -2.53 -6.78
CA ARG A 91 14.15 -1.80 -5.61
C ARG A 91 13.06 -0.82 -6.00
N THR A 92 11.81 -1.26 -5.94
CA THR A 92 10.66 -0.44 -6.33
C THR A 92 10.12 0.40 -5.17
N CYS A 93 9.80 1.68 -5.42
CA CYS A 93 9.00 2.51 -4.53
C CYS A 93 7.88 3.21 -5.30
N GLY A 94 6.69 3.31 -4.69
CA GLY A 94 5.53 3.99 -5.28
C GLY A 94 4.21 3.33 -4.90
N VAL A 95 3.12 3.67 -5.58
CA VAL A 95 1.77 3.20 -5.25
C VAL A 95 1.24 2.30 -6.37
N TRP A 96 0.85 1.08 -6.02
CA TRP A 96 0.28 0.08 -6.91
C TRP A 96 -1.23 0.01 -6.72
N MET A 97 -1.96 -0.01 -7.81
CA MET A 97 -3.40 -0.20 -7.82
C MET A 97 -3.73 -1.65 -8.21
N VAL A 98 -4.46 -2.34 -7.35
CA VAL A 98 -4.84 -3.75 -7.50
C VAL A 98 -6.36 -3.87 -7.52
N ASP A 99 -6.90 -4.66 -8.45
CA ASP A 99 -8.26 -5.17 -8.39
C ASP A 99 -8.30 -6.39 -7.45
N ILE A 100 -8.97 -6.25 -6.31
CA ILE A 100 -9.01 -7.29 -5.27
C ILE A 100 -9.93 -8.46 -5.61
N ASP A 101 -10.89 -8.28 -6.53
CA ASP A 101 -11.77 -9.37 -6.98
C ASP A 101 -11.01 -10.30 -7.94
N ARG A 102 -10.06 -9.74 -8.70
CA ARG A 102 -9.25 -10.48 -9.69
C ARG A 102 -7.85 -10.86 -9.20
N GLY A 103 -7.35 -10.20 -8.15
CA GLY A 103 -5.95 -10.33 -7.72
C GLY A 103 -4.95 -9.77 -8.74
N ALA A 104 -5.33 -8.71 -9.47
CA ALA A 104 -4.57 -8.20 -10.60
C ALA A 104 -4.15 -6.74 -10.44
N THR A 105 -2.89 -6.42 -10.74
CA THR A 105 -2.42 -5.03 -10.82
C THR A 105 -3.05 -4.34 -12.03
N LEU A 106 -3.74 -3.23 -11.79
CA LEU A 106 -4.36 -2.40 -12.83
C LEU A 106 -3.43 -1.28 -13.33
N GLY A 107 -2.53 -0.82 -12.46
CA GLY A 107 -1.60 0.27 -12.77
C GLY A 107 -0.77 0.64 -11.56
N PHE A 108 0.17 1.58 -11.75
CA PHE A 108 1.05 2.04 -10.67
C PHE A 108 1.57 3.45 -10.93
N LEU A 109 1.95 4.12 -9.85
CA LEU A 109 2.83 5.28 -9.84
C LEU A 109 4.15 4.84 -9.21
N ARG A 110 5.27 5.03 -9.92
CA ARG A 110 6.61 4.67 -9.44
C ARG A 110 7.45 5.91 -9.21
N PHE A 111 8.12 5.97 -8.06
CA PHE A 111 9.16 6.96 -7.81
C PHE A 111 10.49 6.43 -8.37
N GLU A 112 11.10 7.20 -9.27
CA GLU A 112 12.39 6.83 -9.89
C GLU A 112 13.59 7.42 -9.11
N ALA A 113 13.35 8.44 -8.28
CA ALA A 113 14.33 9.07 -7.40
C ALA A 113 13.67 9.73 -6.18
N ALA A 114 14.50 10.18 -5.23
CA ALA A 114 14.16 10.94 -4.01
C ALA A 114 13.31 10.21 -2.95
N VAL A 115 12.23 9.52 -3.35
CA VAL A 115 11.36 8.78 -2.44
C VAL A 115 11.69 7.30 -2.51
N GLN A 116 12.08 6.73 -1.36
CA GLN A 116 12.47 5.32 -1.25
C GLN A 116 11.52 4.52 -0.36
N GLU A 117 10.69 5.21 0.42
CA GLU A 117 9.83 4.58 1.42
C GLU A 117 8.46 5.23 1.44
N ILE A 118 7.44 4.38 1.51
CA ILE A 118 6.06 4.75 1.78
C ILE A 118 5.67 4.13 3.12
N PHE A 119 5.06 4.93 3.98
CA PHE A 119 4.59 4.50 5.29
C PHE A 119 3.08 4.27 5.32
N ALA A 120 2.32 5.13 4.64
CA ALA A 120 0.87 5.08 4.60
C ALA A 120 0.35 5.47 3.21
N VAL A 121 -0.82 4.94 2.89
CA VAL A 121 -1.63 5.31 1.73
C VAL A 121 -3.05 5.44 2.24
N GLU A 122 -3.68 6.58 2.00
CA GLU A 122 -5.05 6.88 2.43
C GLU A 122 -5.84 7.47 1.27
N ALA A 123 -7.11 7.08 1.16
CA ALA A 123 -8.03 7.62 0.18
C ALA A 123 -8.99 8.60 0.86
N LEU A 124 -8.94 9.86 0.47
CA LEU A 124 -9.79 10.92 1.04
C LEU A 124 -10.91 11.27 0.06
N PHE A 125 -12.14 10.91 0.41
CA PHE A 125 -13.31 11.20 -0.42
C PHE A 125 -13.85 12.60 -0.14
N GLY A 126 -14.24 13.32 -1.20
CA GLY A 126 -14.82 14.65 -1.09
C GLY A 126 -13.83 15.77 -0.73
N ALA A 127 -12.54 15.46 -0.58
CA ALA A 127 -11.48 16.45 -0.38
C ALA A 127 -10.93 16.92 -1.73
N ARG A 128 -10.75 18.25 -1.91
CA ARG A 128 -10.38 18.83 -3.23
C ARG A 128 -9.16 19.72 -3.26
N TYR A 129 -8.72 20.21 -2.11
CA TYR A 129 -7.59 21.11 -2.01
C TYR A 129 -6.84 20.71 -0.73
N PRO A 130 -6.09 19.59 -0.77
CA PRO A 130 -5.32 19.19 0.40
C PRO A 130 -4.19 20.20 0.60
N ASP A 131 -4.24 20.92 1.72
CA ASP A 131 -3.13 21.74 2.19
C ASP A 131 -2.24 20.94 3.14
N LEU A 132 -0.93 21.01 2.92
CA LEU A 132 0.06 20.46 3.84
C LEU A 132 0.54 21.57 4.77
N ILE A 133 0.20 21.46 6.05
CA ILE A 133 0.62 22.40 7.09
C ILE A 133 1.68 21.72 7.95
N ASN A 134 2.85 22.35 8.07
CA ASN A 134 3.93 21.90 8.94
C ASN A 134 4.76 23.12 9.38
N ASP A 135 5.33 23.08 10.58
CA ASP A 135 6.23 24.13 11.06
C ASP A 135 7.62 24.03 10.41
N ASP A 136 7.94 22.87 9.81
CA ASP A 136 9.17 22.60 9.08
C ASP A 136 9.00 22.87 7.57
N ALA A 137 9.59 23.98 7.10
CA ALA A 137 9.56 24.39 5.70
C ALA A 137 10.29 23.40 4.76
N GLU A 138 11.28 22.65 5.25
CA GLU A 138 11.99 21.65 4.46
C GLU A 138 11.11 20.44 4.16
N LEU A 139 10.28 20.03 5.13
CA LEU A 139 9.29 18.97 4.92
C LEU A 139 8.18 19.38 3.96
N ILE A 140 7.72 20.64 4.03
CA ILE A 140 6.76 21.17 3.05
C ILE A 140 7.36 21.16 1.64
N GLY A 141 8.61 21.60 1.49
CA GLY A 141 9.32 21.64 0.21
C GLY A 141 9.58 20.26 -0.43
N ARG A 142 9.40 19.17 0.32
CA ARG A 142 9.49 17.78 -0.15
C ARG A 142 8.15 17.15 -0.48
N SER A 143 7.07 17.92 -0.45
CA SER A 143 5.76 17.48 -0.94
C SER A 143 5.73 17.50 -2.47
N TYR A 144 4.99 16.56 -3.04
CA TYR A 144 4.80 16.45 -4.48
C TYR A 144 3.31 16.38 -4.77
N VAL A 145 2.85 17.19 -5.71
CA VAL A 145 1.50 17.14 -6.26
C VAL A 145 1.64 16.76 -7.73
N LEU A 146 0.75 15.91 -8.23
CA LEU A 146 0.69 15.60 -9.65
C LEU A 146 0.41 16.88 -10.43
N SER A 147 1.12 17.06 -11.55
CA SER A 147 0.93 18.23 -12.39
C SER A 147 -0.46 18.22 -13.03
N ASP A 148 -0.97 19.39 -13.40
CA ASP A 148 -2.23 19.50 -14.16
C ASP A 148 -2.19 18.70 -15.48
N ALA A 149 -0.99 18.55 -16.06
CA ALA A 149 -0.78 17.71 -17.24
C ALA A 149 -1.05 16.22 -16.95
N ALA A 150 -0.67 15.71 -15.77
CA ALA A 150 -1.01 14.35 -15.37
C ALA A 150 -2.52 14.17 -15.10
N LEU A 151 -3.21 15.23 -14.70
CA LEU A 151 -4.67 15.23 -14.57
C LEU A 151 -5.38 15.26 -15.94
N ALA A 152 -4.69 15.62 -17.02
CA ALA A 152 -5.24 15.72 -18.37
C ALA A 152 -5.64 14.36 -18.99
N ASP A 153 -5.33 13.25 -18.34
CA ASP A 153 -5.78 11.90 -18.73
C ASP A 153 -6.99 11.42 -17.91
N VAL A 154 -7.36 12.12 -16.83
CA VAL A 154 -8.53 11.78 -16.02
C VAL A 154 -9.79 12.21 -16.77
N PRO A 155 -10.81 11.35 -17.02
CA PRO A 155 -12.05 11.77 -17.65
C PRO A 155 -12.64 13.06 -17.05
N GLY A 156 -13.08 14.01 -17.89
CA GLY A 156 -13.51 15.35 -17.44
C GLY A 156 -14.63 15.33 -16.41
N GLU A 157 -15.47 14.31 -16.47
CA GLU A 157 -16.53 14.00 -15.50
C GLU A 157 -15.96 13.80 -14.09
N MET A 158 -14.79 13.17 -13.96
CA MET A 158 -14.08 12.94 -12.69
C MET A 158 -13.17 14.11 -12.29
N ARG A 159 -12.86 15.06 -13.19
CA ARG A 159 -12.13 16.30 -12.85
C ARG A 159 -13.00 17.33 -12.15
N SER A 160 -14.32 17.27 -12.33
CA SER A 160 -15.23 18.38 -12.04
C SER A 160 -16.45 18.02 -11.18
N SER A 161 -16.65 16.76 -10.79
CA SER A 161 -17.91 16.31 -10.18
C SER A 161 -18.01 16.54 -8.68
N GLY A 162 -18.45 17.74 -8.25
CA GLY A 162 -19.10 18.01 -6.93
C GLY A 162 -18.41 18.98 -5.98
#